data_AF-A0A841AMW0-F1
#
_entry.id   AF-A0A841AMW0-F1
#
_cell.length_a   1.000
_cell.length_b   1.000
_cell.length_c   1.000
_cell.angle_alpha   90.00
_cell.angle_beta   90.00
_cell.angle_gamma   90.00
#
_symmetry.space_group_name_H-M   'P 1'
#
loop_
_entity.id
_entity.type
_entity.pdbx_description
1 polymer ?
#
loop_
_entity_poly.entity_id
_entity_poly.type
_entity_poly.pdbx_seq_one_letter_code
_entity_poly.pdbx_strand_id
1 'polypeptide(L)'
;MKVEQDRRPIAVDIRLDALSGTEWRVCDRRVAESDHLSILGFIELRNGHFEVTAMSSPGDRVIFDSMGEARQSFASQDATLIHREQTVV
;
A
#
# COMPACT_ATOMS: atom_id res chain seq x y z
N MET A 1 1.28 28.80 -8.55
CA MET A 1 1.47 27.35 -8.72
C MET A 1 0.90 26.69 -7.48
N LYS A 2 -0.18 25.90 -7.63
CA LYS A 2 -0.83 25.25 -6.49
C LYS A 2 0.10 24.15 -5.98
N VAL A 3 0.46 24.24 -4.71
CA VAL A 3 0.99 23.13 -3.92
C VAL A 3 -0.09 22.05 -3.86
N GLU A 4 -0.04 21.12 -4.81
CA GLU A 4 -0.90 19.94 -4.79
C GLU A 4 -0.27 18.97 -3.79
N GLN A 5 -0.95 18.80 -2.66
CA GLN A 5 -0.36 18.22 -1.47
C GLN A 5 0.05 16.76 -1.72
N ASP A 6 1.33 16.48 -1.48
CA ASP A 6 1.98 15.18 -1.32
C ASP A 6 1.35 14.41 -0.12
N ARG A 7 0.07 14.05 -0.23
CA ARG A 7 -0.59 13.19 0.74
C ARG A 7 -0.67 11.80 0.14
N ARG A 8 -0.08 10.83 0.84
CA ARG A 8 -0.27 9.41 0.53
C ARG A 8 -1.77 9.13 0.37
N PRO A 9 -2.17 8.22 -0.53
CA PRO A 9 -3.56 7.88 -0.78
C PRO A 9 -4.26 7.41 0.50
N ILE A 10 -5.56 7.66 0.68
CA ILE A 10 -6.30 7.00 1.77
C ILE A 10 -6.83 5.63 1.29
N ALA A 11 -7.31 4.79 2.19
CA ALA A 11 -7.69 3.41 1.85
C ALA A 11 -8.70 3.30 0.70
N VAL A 12 -9.63 4.26 0.57
CA VAL A 12 -10.61 4.32 -0.54
C VAL A 12 -9.96 4.61 -1.89
N ASP A 13 -8.82 5.29 -1.91
CA ASP A 13 -8.06 5.56 -3.13
C ASP A 13 -7.24 4.34 -3.58
N ILE A 14 -7.07 3.33 -2.72
CA ILE A 14 -6.32 2.11 -3.07
C ILE A 14 -7.22 1.14 -3.83
N ARG A 15 -6.89 0.90 -5.11
CA ARG A 15 -7.47 -0.17 -5.92
C ARG A 15 -6.55 -1.38 -5.93
N LEU A 16 -7.17 -2.56 -5.99
CA LEU A 16 -6.50 -3.84 -6.10
C LEU A 16 -6.95 -4.48 -7.41
N ASP A 17 -6.04 -4.57 -8.37
CA ASP A 17 -6.28 -5.21 -9.66
C ASP A 17 -5.69 -6.62 -9.61
N ALA A 18 -6.55 -7.64 -9.69
CA ALA A 18 -6.09 -9.03 -9.65
C ALA A 18 -5.24 -9.35 -10.90
N LEU A 19 -4.01 -9.80 -10.67
CA LEU A 19 -3.14 -10.35 -11.71
C LEU A 19 -3.32 -11.86 -11.83
N SER A 20 -3.60 -12.52 -10.70
CA SER A 20 -3.91 -13.95 -10.63
C SER A 20 -4.85 -14.23 -9.45
N GLY A 21 -5.10 -15.51 -9.15
CA GLY A 21 -5.84 -15.92 -7.95
C GLY A 21 -5.11 -15.64 -6.62
N THR A 22 -3.81 -15.34 -6.68
CA THR A 22 -2.95 -15.12 -5.50
C THR A 22 -2.11 -13.85 -5.60
N GLU A 23 -2.26 -13.03 -6.64
CA GLU A 23 -1.43 -11.85 -6.86
C GLU A 23 -2.28 -10.66 -7.30
N TRP A 24 -2.01 -9.51 -6.70
CA TRP A 24 -2.72 -8.26 -6.95
C TRP A 24 -1.74 -7.12 -7.16
N ARG A 25 -2.03 -6.30 -8.17
CA ARG A 25 -1.40 -4.99 -8.36
C ARG A 25 -2.15 -3.97 -7.51
N VAL A 26 -1.39 -3.16 -6.79
CA VAL A 26 -1.94 -2.10 -5.95
C VAL A 26 -1.79 -0.77 -6.67
N CYS A 27 -2.92 -0.09 -6.89
CA CYS A 27 -2.99 1.14 -7.68
C CYS A 27 -3.60 2.30 -6.88
N ASP A 28 -3.11 3.52 -7.08
CA ASP A 28 -3.73 4.76 -6.63
C ASP A 28 -4.80 5.21 -7.64
N ARG A 29 -6.07 5.21 -7.23
CA ARG A 29 -7.22 5.63 -8.05
C ARG A 29 -7.19 7.12 -8.42
N ARG A 30 -6.42 7.93 -7.71
CA ARG A 30 -6.28 9.37 -7.98
C ARG A 30 -5.41 9.62 -9.22
N VAL A 31 -4.63 8.63 -9.63
CA VAL A 31 -3.74 8.68 -10.79
C VAL A 31 -4.40 7.89 -11.93
N ALA A 32 -4.28 8.41 -13.16
CA ALA A 32 -4.82 7.73 -14.33
C ALA A 32 -4.20 6.34 -14.51
N GLU A 33 -5.01 5.33 -14.84
CA GLU A 33 -4.56 3.93 -14.95
C GLU A 33 -3.48 3.70 -16.00
N SER A 34 -3.48 4.52 -17.06
CA SER A 34 -2.47 4.48 -18.11
C SER A 34 -1.12 5.04 -17.66
N ASP A 35 -1.08 5.74 -16.52
CA ASP A 35 0.14 6.25 -15.94
C ASP A 35 0.75 5.20 -15.00
N HIS A 36 2.02 4.84 -15.27
CA HIS A 36 2.83 3.98 -14.43
C HIS A 36 2.91 4.44 -12.96
N LEU A 37 2.79 5.75 -12.69
CA LEU A 37 2.78 6.30 -11.34
C LEU A 37 1.54 5.90 -10.52
N SER A 38 0.52 5.34 -11.17
CA SER A 38 -0.61 4.75 -10.45
C SER A 38 -0.20 3.52 -9.66
N ILE A 39 0.88 2.81 -10.02
CA ILE A 39 1.28 1.57 -9.37
C ILE A 39 2.06 1.86 -8.09
N LEU A 40 1.48 1.47 -6.95
CA LEU A 40 2.09 1.63 -5.63
C LEU A 40 2.90 0.40 -5.20
N GLY A 41 2.55 -0.78 -5.70
CA GLY A 41 3.21 -2.03 -5.36
C GLY A 41 2.36 -3.25 -5.69
N PHE A 42 2.68 -4.36 -5.02
CA PHE A 42 2.03 -5.65 -5.20
C PHE A 42 1.70 -6.29 -3.86
N ILE A 43 0.66 -7.12 -3.89
CA ILE A 43 0.31 -8.04 -2.81
C ILE A 43 0.31 -9.44 -3.40
N GLU A 44 0.95 -10.38 -2.70
CA GLU A 44 1.00 -11.79 -3.08
C GLU A 44 0.54 -12.65 -1.91
N LEU A 45 -0.40 -13.58 -2.12
CA LEU A 45 -0.81 -14.57 -1.13
C LEU A 45 0.14 -15.76 -1.19
N ARG A 46 0.94 -15.95 -0.14
CA ARG A 46 1.89 -17.05 -0.02
C ARG A 46 1.83 -17.69 1.35
N ASN A 47 1.75 -19.02 1.34
CA ASN A 47 1.67 -19.84 2.56
C ASN A 47 0.57 -19.39 3.53
N GLY A 48 -0.54 -18.83 3.02
CA GLY A 48 -1.66 -18.33 3.82
C GLY A 48 -1.51 -16.88 4.32
N HIS A 49 -0.42 -16.20 4.00
CA HIS A 49 -0.18 -14.80 4.38
C HIS A 49 -0.10 -13.88 3.16
N PHE A 50 -0.43 -12.60 3.35
CA PHE A 50 -0.36 -11.57 2.33
C PHE A 50 0.97 -10.83 2.43
N GLU A 51 1.79 -10.97 1.42
CA GLU A 51 3.12 -10.38 1.34
C GLU A 51 3.07 -9.13 0.47
N VAL A 52 3.49 -8.00 1.03
CA VAL A 52 3.48 -6.68 0.41
C VAL A 52 4.87 -6.33 -0.10
N THR A 53 4.94 -5.88 -1.36
CA THR A 53 6.13 -5.27 -1.94
C THR A 53 5.77 -3.88 -2.45
N ALA A 54 6.29 -2.84 -1.80
CA ALA A 54 6.05 -1.45 -2.18
C ALA A 54 7.08 -0.98 -3.21
N MET A 55 6.64 -0.24 -4.24
CA MET A 55 7.54 0.32 -5.26
C MET A 55 8.54 1.34 -4.68
N SER A 56 8.16 2.02 -3.59
CA SER A 56 9.04 2.95 -2.88
C SER A 56 10.18 2.24 -2.14
N SER A 57 10.07 0.94 -1.87
CA SER A 57 11.03 0.16 -1.09
C SER A 57 11.00 -1.31 -1.54
N PRO A 58 11.46 -1.63 -2.76
CA PRO A 58 11.28 -2.94 -3.37
C PRO A 58 12.06 -4.07 -2.68
N GLY A 59 12.99 -3.74 -1.79
CA GLY A 59 13.73 -4.71 -0.96
C GLY A 59 13.04 -5.08 0.34
N ASP A 60 12.04 -4.31 0.79
CA ASP A 60 11.31 -4.57 2.01
C ASP A 60 10.06 -5.41 1.71
N ARG A 61 9.93 -6.53 2.44
CA ARG A 61 8.74 -7.37 2.39
C ARG A 61 8.04 -7.30 3.74
N VAL A 62 6.79 -6.85 3.72
CA VAL A 62 5.96 -6.79 4.92
C VAL A 62 4.88 -7.86 4.79
N ILE A 63 4.66 -8.62 5.86
CA ILE A 63 3.71 -9.74 5.87
C ILE A 63 2.50 -9.36 6.72
N PHE A 64 1.32 -9.69 6.23
CA PHE A 64 0.04 -9.49 6.90
C PHE A 64 -0.82 -10.75 6.87
N ASP A 65 -1.68 -10.94 7.87
CA ASP A 65 -2.61 -12.07 7.93
C ASP A 65 -3.91 -11.82 7.17
N SER A 66 -4.18 -10.56 6.81
CA SER A 66 -5.42 -10.17 6.12
C SER A 66 -5.15 -9.29 4.90
N MET A 67 -5.90 -9.52 3.82
CA MET A 67 -5.89 -8.66 2.63
C MET A 67 -6.22 -7.20 2.96
N GLY A 68 -7.10 -6.97 3.95
CA GLY A 68 -7.47 -5.63 4.39
C GLY A 68 -6.30 -4.85 5.01
N GLU A 69 -5.48 -5.52 5.82
CA GLU A 69 -4.28 -4.93 6.45
C GLU A 69 -3.21 -4.65 5.41
N ALA A 70 -2.97 -5.61 4.50
CA ALA A 70 -2.06 -5.45 3.37
C ALA A 70 -2.47 -4.28 2.46
N ARG A 71 -3.77 -4.09 2.21
CA ARG A 71 -4.28 -2.91 1.48
C ARG A 71 -4.05 -1.62 2.25
N GLN A 72 -4.31 -1.64 3.56
CA GLN A 72 -4.20 -0.45 4.41
C GLN A 72 -2.75 0.04 4.56
N SER A 73 -1.75 -0.84 4.44
CA SER A 73 -0.33 -0.44 4.49
C SER A 73 0.10 0.49 3.36
N PHE A 74 -0.65 0.50 2.24
CA PHE A 74 -0.42 1.44 1.13
C PHE A 74 -1.10 2.80 1.34
N ALA A 75 -1.98 2.92 2.34
CA ALA A 75 -2.67 4.16 2.63
C ALA A 75 -1.88 5.04 3.60
N SER A 76 -2.12 6.36 3.54
CA SER A 76 -1.73 7.31 4.58
C SER A 76 -2.42 6.94 5.88
N GLN A 77 -1.68 6.98 6.99
CA GLN A 77 -2.25 6.91 8.34
C GLN A 77 -2.94 8.24 8.71
N ASP A 78 -3.78 8.80 7.85
CA ASP A 78 -4.67 9.91 8.22
C ASP A 78 -5.95 9.36 8.85
N ALA A 79 -5.77 8.58 9.92
CA ALA A 79 -6.73 8.33 10.97
C ALA A 79 -5.98 7.66 12.13
N THR A 80 -5.73 8.44 13.17
CA THR A 80 -5.20 8.06 14.50
C THR A 80 -3.68 8.17 14.65
N LEU A 81 -3.27 9.25 15.33
CA LEU A 81 -2.11 9.30 16.22
C LEU A 81 -1.87 7.93 16.86
N ILE A 82 -0.80 7.24 16.47
CA ILE A 82 -0.20 6.22 17.32
C ILE A 82 1.23 6.67 17.57
N HIS A 83 1.43 7.26 18.75
CA HIS A 83 2.74 7.49 19.34
C HIS A 83 3.54 6.19 19.24
N ARG A 84 4.55 6.16 18.37
CA ARG A 84 5.59 5.15 18.44
C ARG A 84 6.62 5.67 19.43
N GLU A 85 6.42 5.38 20.71
CA GLU A 85 7.49 5.52 21.69
C GLU A 85 8.56 4.47 21.34
N GLN A 86 9.66 4.95 20.78
CA GLN A 86 10.91 4.21 20.73
C GLN A 86 11.48 4.19 22.15
N THR A 87 11.38 3.06 22.85
CA THR A 87 12.28 2.79 23.97
C THR A 87 13.49 2.02 23.43
N VAL A 88 14.58 2.76 23.26
CA VAL A 88 15.93 2.20 23.25
C VAL A 88 16.23 1.73 24.67
N VAL A 89 16.67 0.48 24.83
CA VAL A 89 17.38 -0.01 26.02
C VAL A 89 18.83 -0.24 25.64
#